data_AF-A0A8S0FNQ4-F1
#
_entry.id   AF-A0A8S0FNQ4-F1
#
_cell.length_a   1.000
_cell.length_b   1.000
_cell.length_c   1.000
_cell.angle_alpha   90.00
_cell.angle_beta   90.00
_cell.angle_gamma   90.00
#
_symmetry.space_group_name_H-M   'P 1'
#
loop_
_entity.id
_entity.type
_entity.pdbx_description
1 polymer ?
#
loop_
_entity_poly.entity_id
_entity_poly.type
_entity_poly.pdbx_seq_one_letter_code
_entity_poly.pdbx_strand_id
1 'polypeptide(L)'
;MMAHSGFGQQLIHYEQIPQVTGGSGLAIGLARQWAQENGNQAREAGRPLAGRGVVLSGSCSQMTNRQVAHYRQIAPAREVDVARCLSTETLAAYAHELAEWVLGQESVLAPLVFATASTDALAAIQQQYGAQKASQAVETLFSQLAARLAAEGVTRFIVAGGETSGVVTQSLGIKGFHIGPTVFYAFPPACRG
;
A
#
# COMPACT_ATOMS: atom_id res chain seq x y z
N MET A 1 -2.79 -7.54 -62.96
CA MET A 1 -3.59 -6.85 -61.93
C MET A 1 -4.68 -7.85 -61.54
N MET A 2 -4.75 -8.49 -60.38
CA MET A 2 -4.30 -8.14 -59.04
C MET A 2 -3.77 -9.37 -58.28
N ALA A 3 -3.00 -9.09 -57.24
CA ALA A 3 -2.32 -10.03 -56.36
C ALA A 3 -3.27 -10.76 -55.42
N HIS A 4 -3.06 -12.06 -55.24
CA HIS A 4 -3.66 -12.84 -54.16
C HIS A 4 -2.58 -13.48 -53.29
N SER A 5 -2.72 -13.21 -51.99
CA SER A 5 -2.35 -14.04 -50.83
C SER A 5 -0.89 -14.48 -50.71
N GLY A 6 -0.13 -13.75 -49.89
CA GLY A 6 1.21 -14.15 -49.47
C GLY A 6 1.73 -13.34 -48.28
N PHE A 7 0.93 -13.15 -47.23
CA PHE A 7 1.43 -12.73 -45.93
C PHE A 7 1.08 -13.82 -44.92
N GLY A 8 2.00 -14.79 -44.80
CA GLY A 8 1.96 -15.74 -43.70
C GLY A 8 1.97 -14.98 -42.39
N GLN A 9 1.01 -15.29 -41.53
CA GLN A 9 1.14 -15.01 -40.11
C GLN A 9 2.36 -15.79 -39.62
N GLN A 10 3.48 -15.09 -39.51
CA GLN A 10 4.62 -15.58 -38.75
C GLN A 10 4.17 -15.58 -37.29
N LEU A 11 3.61 -16.71 -36.85
CA LEU A 11 3.47 -17.05 -35.45
C LEU A 11 4.88 -16.98 -34.86
N ILE A 12 5.18 -15.88 -34.19
CA ILE A 12 6.39 -15.77 -33.38
C ILE A 12 6.23 -16.82 -32.28
N HIS A 13 6.92 -17.95 -32.42
CA HIS A 13 7.11 -18.90 -31.35
C HIS A 13 7.90 -18.18 -30.24
N TYR A 14 7.19 -17.67 -29.24
CA TYR A 14 7.77 -16.94 -28.10
C TYR A 14 8.72 -17.79 -27.25
N GLU A 15 8.77 -19.10 -27.48
CA GLU A 15 9.69 -20.05 -26.81
C GLU A 15 11.18 -19.78 -27.05
N GLN A 16 11.53 -18.87 -27.98
CA GLN A 16 12.93 -18.52 -28.28
C GLN A 16 13.31 -17.07 -27.96
N ILE A 17 12.50 -16.33 -27.19
CA ILE A 17 12.83 -14.96 -26.76
C ILE A 17 13.26 -14.98 -25.29
N PRO A 18 14.57 -15.04 -24.98
CA PRO A 18 15.05 -15.16 -23.60
C PRO A 18 14.83 -13.88 -22.78
N GLN A 19 14.60 -12.73 -23.42
CA GLN A 19 14.41 -11.45 -22.73
C GLN A 19 13.50 -10.51 -23.53
N VAL A 20 12.57 -9.86 -22.82
CA VAL A 20 11.73 -8.79 -23.35
C VAL A 20 11.74 -7.60 -22.39
N THR A 21 11.58 -6.39 -22.91
CA THR A 21 11.44 -5.16 -22.12
C THR A 21 10.20 -4.39 -22.58
N GLY A 22 9.47 -3.79 -21.62
CA GLY A 22 8.25 -3.05 -21.92
C GLY A 22 7.46 -2.70 -20.65
N GLY A 23 6.45 -1.84 -20.78
CA GLY A 23 5.55 -1.50 -19.68
C GLY A 23 4.56 -2.61 -19.34
N SER A 24 3.66 -2.35 -18.39
CA SER A 24 2.64 -3.32 -17.95
C SER A 24 1.74 -3.85 -19.08
N GLY A 25 1.54 -3.08 -20.16
CA GLY A 25 0.79 -3.51 -21.34
C GLY A 25 1.39 -4.75 -22.03
N LEU A 26 2.72 -4.86 -22.09
CA LEU A 26 3.40 -6.03 -22.63
C LEU A 26 3.21 -7.24 -21.71
N ALA A 27 3.39 -7.04 -20.39
CA ALA A 27 3.17 -8.08 -19.39
C ALA A 27 1.73 -8.62 -19.42
N ILE A 28 0.72 -7.75 -19.63
CA ILE A 28 -0.69 -8.14 -19.79
C ILE A 28 -0.89 -9.02 -21.03
N GLY A 29 -0.27 -8.65 -22.17
CA GLY A 29 -0.35 -9.43 -23.41
C GLY A 29 0.21 -10.84 -23.24
N LEU A 30 1.40 -10.95 -22.63
CA LEU A 30 2.05 -12.23 -22.34
C LEU A 30 1.23 -13.07 -21.34
N ALA A 31 0.75 -12.46 -20.26
CA ALA A 31 -0.06 -13.15 -19.27
C ALA A 31 -1.35 -13.73 -19.87
N ARG A 32 -2.02 -13.02 -20.80
CA ARG A 32 -3.23 -13.50 -21.47
C ARG A 32 -2.99 -14.72 -22.35
N GLN A 33 -1.81 -14.81 -22.98
CA GLN A 33 -1.45 -15.96 -23.80
C GLN A 33 -1.26 -17.22 -22.93
N TRP A 34 -0.61 -17.09 -21.76
CA TRP A 34 -0.37 -18.22 -20.85
C TRP A 34 -1.55 -18.55 -19.91
N ALA A 35 -2.47 -17.61 -19.68
CA ALA A 35 -3.61 -17.80 -18.78
C ALA A 35 -4.60 -18.89 -19.23
N GLN A 36 -4.53 -19.35 -20.49
CA GLN A 36 -5.37 -20.47 -20.95
C GLN A 36 -4.99 -21.81 -20.28
N GLU A 37 -3.79 -21.92 -19.71
CA GLU A 37 -3.27 -23.18 -19.15
C GLU A 37 -3.25 -23.21 -17.62
N ASN A 38 -3.28 -22.05 -16.94
CA ASN A 38 -3.21 -21.94 -15.49
C ASN A 38 -4.27 -20.96 -14.95
N GLY A 39 -5.32 -21.51 -14.36
CA GLY A 39 -6.46 -20.76 -13.80
C GLY A 39 -6.13 -19.86 -12.61
N ASN A 40 -7.16 -19.18 -12.11
CA ASN A 40 -7.19 -18.06 -11.15
C ASN A 40 -6.59 -18.29 -9.73
N GLN A 41 -5.76 -19.33 -9.51
CA GLN A 41 -5.27 -19.77 -8.20
C GLN A 41 -4.49 -18.70 -7.42
N ALA A 42 -3.58 -17.98 -8.08
CA ALA A 42 -2.81 -16.92 -7.43
C ALA A 42 -3.69 -15.79 -6.90
N ARG A 43 -4.77 -15.47 -7.63
CA ARG A 43 -5.72 -14.43 -7.26
C ARG A 43 -6.55 -14.82 -6.04
N GLU A 44 -6.97 -16.08 -5.94
CA GLU A 44 -7.66 -16.59 -4.74
C GLU A 44 -6.71 -16.66 -3.53
N ALA A 45 -5.46 -17.09 -3.73
CA ALA A 45 -4.45 -17.13 -2.68
C ALA A 45 -4.08 -15.75 -2.12
N GLY A 46 -4.21 -14.69 -2.93
CA GLY A 46 -3.96 -13.31 -2.52
C GLY A 46 -5.14 -12.60 -1.85
N ARG A 47 -6.25 -13.30 -1.57
CA ARG A 47 -7.39 -12.67 -0.89
C ARG A 47 -7.05 -12.29 0.55
N PRO A 48 -7.57 -11.17 1.07
CA PRO A 48 -7.33 -10.77 2.44
C PRO A 48 -7.77 -11.86 3.42
N LEU A 49 -6.92 -12.14 4.40
CA LEU A 49 -7.25 -13.03 5.51
C LEU A 49 -8.40 -12.46 6.35
N ALA A 50 -9.16 -13.34 7.00
CA ALA A 50 -10.10 -12.91 8.03
C ALA A 50 -9.36 -12.33 9.25
N GLY A 51 -10.07 -11.57 10.08
CA GLY A 51 -9.54 -11.03 11.34
C GLY A 51 -9.46 -9.51 11.37
N ARG A 52 -8.86 -8.98 12.44
CA ARG A 52 -8.79 -7.55 12.72
C ARG A 52 -7.90 -6.84 11.69
N GLY A 53 -8.30 -5.64 11.29
CA GLY A 53 -7.53 -4.81 10.38
C GLY A 53 -7.22 -3.44 10.95
N VAL A 54 -6.19 -2.80 10.38
CA VAL A 54 -5.80 -1.41 10.67
C VAL A 54 -5.51 -0.68 9.36
N VAL A 55 -5.77 0.63 9.34
CA VAL A 55 -5.36 1.53 8.27
C VAL A 55 -4.22 2.42 8.78
N LEU A 56 -3.08 2.42 8.09
CA LEU A 56 -1.90 3.23 8.41
C LEU A 56 -1.64 4.21 7.25
N SER A 57 -1.74 5.51 7.51
CA SER A 57 -1.59 6.53 6.45
C SER A 57 -0.48 7.51 6.77
N GLY A 58 0.68 7.37 6.11
CA GLY A 58 1.81 8.30 6.24
C GLY A 58 1.96 9.28 5.07
N SER A 59 1.20 9.10 3.98
CA SER A 59 1.29 9.98 2.81
C SER A 59 0.60 11.33 3.02
N CYS A 60 1.24 12.38 2.52
CA CYS A 60 0.72 13.76 2.48
C CYS A 60 0.18 14.16 1.10
N SER A 61 -0.09 13.20 0.20
CA SER A 61 -0.61 13.51 -1.14
C SER A 61 -2.03 14.07 -1.06
N GLN A 62 -2.41 14.91 -2.03
CA GLN A 62 -3.77 15.46 -2.09
C GLN A 62 -4.86 14.36 -2.09
N MET A 63 -4.62 13.25 -2.79
CA MET A 63 -5.57 12.14 -2.83
C MET A 63 -5.68 11.44 -1.47
N THR A 64 -4.53 11.17 -0.83
CA THR A 64 -4.50 10.57 0.51
C THR A 64 -5.25 11.43 1.52
N ASN A 65 -5.06 12.75 1.48
CA ASN A 65 -5.76 13.68 2.39
C ASN A 65 -7.28 13.60 2.22
N ARG A 66 -7.78 13.48 0.98
CA ARG A 66 -9.22 13.29 0.72
C ARG A 66 -9.71 11.94 1.24
N GLN A 67 -8.94 10.87 1.04
CA GLN A 67 -9.28 9.53 1.54
C GLN A 67 -9.36 9.51 3.07
N VAL A 68 -8.37 10.09 3.76
CA VAL A 68 -8.34 10.25 5.22
C VAL A 68 -9.53 11.08 5.70
N ALA A 69 -9.78 12.24 5.07
CA ALA A 69 -10.88 13.12 5.45
C ALA A 69 -12.25 12.45 5.32
N HIS A 70 -12.43 11.58 4.32
CA HIS A 70 -13.65 10.79 4.16
C HIS A 70 -13.72 9.63 5.16
N TYR A 71 -12.65 8.85 5.30
CA TYR A 71 -12.66 7.63 6.12
C TYR A 71 -12.84 7.91 7.61
N ARG A 72 -12.29 9.01 8.13
CA ARG A 72 -12.46 9.42 9.53
C ARG A 72 -13.91 9.78 9.90
N GLN A 73 -14.80 9.95 8.92
CA GLN A 73 -16.22 10.19 9.17
C GLN A 73 -16.98 8.89 9.49
N ILE A 74 -16.42 7.73 9.13
CA ILE A 74 -17.09 6.44 9.20
C ILE A 74 -16.36 5.40 10.05
N ALA A 75 -15.10 5.65 10.41
CA ALA A 75 -14.27 4.74 11.21
C ALA A 75 -13.51 5.51 12.31
N PRO A 76 -13.15 4.86 13.42
CA PRO A 76 -12.28 5.45 14.44
C PRO A 76 -10.97 5.91 13.81
N ALA A 77 -10.55 7.15 14.09
CA ALA A 77 -9.33 7.72 13.53
C ALA A 77 -8.51 8.43 14.61
N ARG A 78 -7.19 8.23 14.55
CA ARG A 78 -6.21 8.86 15.45
C ARG A 78 -5.10 9.51 14.62
N GLU A 79 -4.91 10.80 14.85
CA GLU A 79 -3.81 11.55 14.25
C GLU A 79 -2.50 11.28 15.01
N VAL A 80 -1.41 11.16 14.26
CA VAL A 80 -0.06 11.02 14.79
C VAL A 80 0.49 12.40 15.14
N ASP A 81 0.90 12.56 16.39
CA ASP A 81 1.65 13.71 16.85
C ASP A 81 3.14 13.50 16.50
N VAL A 82 3.59 14.19 15.45
CA VAL A 82 4.97 14.08 14.95
C VAL A 82 5.99 14.52 16.01
N ALA A 83 5.64 15.44 16.91
CA ALA A 83 6.56 15.89 17.96
C ALA A 83 6.92 14.73 18.89
N ARG A 84 5.96 13.85 19.20
CA ARG A 84 6.16 12.65 20.03
C ARG A 84 6.96 11.56 19.33
N CYS A 85 7.08 11.61 18.00
CA CYS A 85 7.90 10.69 17.21
C CYS A 85 9.39 11.07 17.23
N LEU A 86 9.72 12.32 17.50
CA LEU A 86 11.08 12.86 17.35
C LEU A 86 12.04 12.46 18.48
N SER A 87 11.53 12.04 19.64
CA SER A 87 12.33 11.49 20.74
C SER A 87 12.34 9.98 20.70
N THR A 88 13.55 9.40 20.69
CA THR A 88 13.78 7.95 20.75
C THR A 88 13.26 7.34 22.05
N GLU A 89 13.30 8.10 23.14
CA GLU A 89 12.86 7.68 24.46
C GLU A 89 11.33 7.56 24.54
N THR A 90 10.61 8.45 23.86
CA THR A 90 9.13 8.46 23.85
C THR A 90 8.52 7.61 22.75
N LEU A 91 9.26 7.36 21.67
CA LEU A 91 8.73 6.70 20.47
C LEU A 91 8.12 5.32 20.76
N ALA A 92 8.82 4.48 21.52
CA ALA A 92 8.36 3.13 21.82
C ALA A 92 7.08 3.12 22.69
N ALA A 93 7.01 4.03 23.67
CA ALA A 93 5.82 4.23 24.50
C ALA A 93 4.65 4.77 23.67
N TYR A 94 4.93 5.67 22.72
CA TYR A 94 3.89 6.21 21.85
C TYR A 94 3.34 5.18 20.86
N ALA A 95 4.21 4.35 20.27
CA ALA A 95 3.80 3.21 19.45
C ALA A 95 2.92 2.23 20.25
N HIS A 96 3.24 2.00 21.52
CA HIS A 96 2.42 1.18 22.41
C HIS A 96 1.06 1.82 22.70
N GLU A 97 1.00 3.11 23.05
CA GLU A 97 -0.27 3.83 23.25
C GLU A 97 -1.17 3.73 22.01
N LEU A 98 -0.62 3.94 20.81
CA LEU A 98 -1.37 3.83 19.57
C LEU A 98 -1.85 2.39 19.30
N ALA A 99 -1.03 1.39 19.63
CA ALA A 99 -1.42 -0.01 19.50
C ALA A 99 -2.59 -0.34 20.43
N GLU A 100 -2.50 0.02 21.71
CA GLU A 100 -3.58 -0.16 22.69
C GLU A 100 -4.86 0.56 22.23
N TRP A 101 -4.72 1.78 21.72
CA TRP A 101 -5.87 2.51 21.19
C TRP A 101 -6.53 1.77 20.02
N VAL A 102 -5.75 1.24 19.05
CA VAL A 102 -6.28 0.45 17.92
C VAL A 102 -6.94 -0.85 18.39
N LEU A 103 -6.33 -1.55 19.34
CA LEU A 103 -6.83 -2.82 19.88
C LEU A 103 -8.11 -2.63 20.72
N GLY A 104 -8.23 -1.48 21.39
CA GLY A 104 -9.42 -1.10 22.15
C GLY A 104 -10.61 -0.64 21.30
N GLN A 105 -10.47 -0.47 19.99
CA GLN A 105 -11.60 -0.07 19.13
C GLN A 105 -12.53 -1.24 18.85
N GLU A 106 -13.83 -1.02 19.06
CA GLU A 106 -14.91 -1.89 18.61
C GLU A 106 -15.62 -1.21 17.43
N SER A 107 -15.22 -1.58 16.21
CA SER A 107 -15.78 -1.00 14.98
C SER A 107 -15.82 -2.05 13.88
N VAL A 108 -16.85 -1.96 13.03
CA VAL A 108 -16.96 -2.77 11.81
C VAL A 108 -15.83 -2.43 10.83
N LEU A 109 -15.49 -1.14 10.76
CA LEU A 109 -14.39 -0.65 9.93
C LEU A 109 -13.09 -0.58 10.73
N ALA A 110 -11.98 -0.86 10.04
CA ALA A 110 -10.64 -0.85 10.63
C ALA A 110 -10.29 0.55 11.16
N PRO A 111 -9.73 0.67 12.39
CA PRO A 111 -9.24 1.94 12.89
C PRO A 111 -8.14 2.53 12.01
N LEU A 112 -8.15 3.84 11.85
CA LEU A 112 -7.18 4.61 11.07
C LEU A 112 -6.18 5.30 12.00
N VAL A 113 -4.89 5.08 11.77
CA VAL A 113 -3.79 5.87 12.33
C VAL A 113 -3.13 6.63 11.19
N PHE A 114 -3.11 7.96 11.26
CA PHE A 114 -2.66 8.79 10.14
C PHE A 114 -1.72 9.91 10.58
N ALA A 115 -0.68 10.17 9.78
CA ALA A 115 0.29 11.24 9.98
C ALA A 115 0.09 12.41 9.00
N THR A 116 -1.15 12.60 8.56
CA THR A 116 -1.54 13.71 7.69
C THR A 116 -1.84 14.94 8.53
N ALA A 117 -0.80 15.72 8.83
CA ALA A 117 -0.99 17.07 9.33
C ALA A 117 -1.62 17.95 8.22
N SER A 118 -2.35 19.00 8.59
CA SER A 118 -2.65 20.07 7.63
C SER A 118 -1.34 20.58 7.02
N THR A 119 -1.36 21.01 5.75
CA THR A 119 -0.17 21.51 5.06
C THR A 119 0.61 22.53 5.88
N ASP A 120 -0.10 23.34 6.67
CA ASP A 120 0.46 24.39 7.51
C ASP A 120 1.14 23.83 8.77
N ALA A 121 0.54 22.85 9.44
CA ALA A 121 1.13 22.18 10.59
C ALA A 121 2.36 21.34 10.18
N LEU A 122 2.29 20.67 9.02
CA LEU A 122 3.45 19.97 8.48
C LEU A 122 4.58 20.95 8.16
N ALA A 123 4.29 22.08 7.51
CA ALA A 123 5.28 23.10 7.20
C ALA A 123 5.98 23.64 8.47
N ALA A 124 5.23 23.89 9.54
CA ALA A 124 5.79 24.34 10.82
C ALA A 124 6.75 23.29 11.43
N ILE A 125 6.35 22.01 11.43
CA ILE A 125 7.18 20.91 11.95
C ILE A 125 8.43 20.73 11.08
N GLN A 126 8.30 20.82 9.76
CA GLN A 126 9.42 20.72 8.83
C GLN A 126 10.40 21.89 8.97
N GLN A 127 9.90 23.11 9.22
CA GLN A 127 10.75 24.27 9.50
C GLN A 127 11.51 24.12 10.83
N GLN A 128 10.85 23.59 11.86
CA GLN A 128 11.44 23.46 13.20
C GLN A 128 12.43 22.29 13.31
N TYR A 129 12.16 21.16 12.66
CA TYR A 129 12.90 19.91 12.88
C TYR A 129 13.55 19.33 11.62
N GLY A 130 13.25 19.88 10.44
CA GLY A 130 13.69 19.38 9.14
C GLY A 130 12.75 18.32 8.55
N ALA A 131 12.48 18.44 7.25
CA ALA A 131 11.53 17.57 6.56
C ALA A 131 11.90 16.08 6.58
N GLN A 132 13.18 15.77 6.36
CA GLN A 132 13.67 14.40 6.36
C GLN A 132 13.56 13.75 7.74
N LYS A 133 13.94 14.48 8.80
CA LYS A 133 13.88 13.98 10.17
C LYS A 133 12.45 13.70 10.63
N ALA A 134 11.52 14.59 10.29
CA ALA A 134 10.10 14.39 10.59
C ALA A 134 9.52 13.17 9.85
N SER A 135 9.83 13.00 8.55
CA SER A 135 9.38 11.83 7.77
C SER A 135 9.91 10.53 8.37
N GLN A 136 11.21 10.47 8.64
CA GLN A 136 11.86 9.28 9.20
C GLN A 136 11.31 8.92 10.59
N ALA A 137 10.99 9.92 11.42
CA ALA A 137 10.38 9.70 12.73
C ALA A 137 8.99 9.06 12.61
N VAL A 138 8.17 9.55 11.68
CA VAL A 138 6.83 8.97 11.40
C VAL A 138 6.94 7.56 10.82
N GLU A 139 7.88 7.32 9.91
CA GLU A 139 8.15 6.00 9.35
C GLU A 139 8.60 5.00 10.43
N THR A 140 9.47 5.44 11.34
CA THR A 140 9.93 4.61 12.46
C THR A 140 8.79 4.28 13.42
N LEU A 141 7.90 5.25 13.69
CA LEU A 141 6.68 5.01 14.46
C LEU A 141 5.81 3.93 13.79
N PHE A 142 5.51 4.08 12.50
CA PHE A 142 4.66 3.12 11.79
C PHE A 142 5.28 1.73 11.70
N SER A 143 6.60 1.63 11.57
CA SER A 143 7.33 0.37 11.66
C SER A 143 7.11 -0.33 13.02
N GLN A 144 7.32 0.39 14.12
CA GLN A 144 7.12 -0.17 15.47
C GLN A 144 5.66 -0.51 15.75
N LEU A 145 4.73 0.35 15.32
CA LEU A 145 3.29 0.14 15.48
C LEU A 145 2.84 -1.11 14.70
N ALA A 146 3.26 -1.26 13.45
CA ALA A 146 2.87 -2.41 12.63
C ALA A 146 3.38 -3.73 13.23
N ALA A 147 4.65 -3.78 13.64
CA ALA A 147 5.22 -4.95 14.30
C ALA A 147 4.45 -5.33 15.58
N ARG A 148 4.09 -4.35 16.41
CA ARG A 148 3.29 -4.56 17.62
C ARG A 148 1.89 -5.07 17.31
N LEU A 149 1.17 -4.42 16.40
CA LEU A 149 -0.19 -4.83 16.03
C LEU A 149 -0.21 -6.25 15.45
N ALA A 150 0.79 -6.63 14.67
CA ALA A 150 0.91 -7.99 14.16
C ALA A 150 1.17 -9.02 15.28
N ALA A 151 2.03 -8.68 16.25
CA ALA A 151 2.26 -9.52 17.44
C ALA A 151 0.98 -9.72 18.28
N GLU A 152 0.10 -8.71 18.29
CA GLU A 152 -1.21 -8.74 18.97
C GLU A 152 -2.35 -9.29 18.08
N GLY A 153 -2.03 -9.90 16.94
CA GLY A 153 -2.99 -10.64 16.13
C GLY A 153 -3.78 -9.83 15.08
N VAL A 154 -3.37 -8.60 14.76
CA VAL A 154 -3.88 -7.90 13.58
C VAL A 154 -3.39 -8.59 12.31
N THR A 155 -4.32 -8.99 11.44
CA THR A 155 -4.03 -9.80 10.25
C THR A 155 -4.12 -9.02 8.95
N ARG A 156 -4.72 -7.82 8.96
CA ARG A 156 -4.94 -6.99 7.77
C ARG A 156 -4.37 -5.58 7.95
N PHE A 157 -3.47 -5.19 7.06
CA PHE A 157 -2.87 -3.85 7.04
C PHE A 157 -3.21 -3.16 5.73
N ILE A 158 -3.90 -2.02 5.80
CA ILE A 158 -4.13 -1.14 4.66
C ILE A 158 -3.18 0.04 4.83
N VAL A 159 -2.23 0.22 3.92
CA VAL A 159 -1.18 1.23 4.07
C VAL A 159 -1.25 2.26 2.93
N ALA A 160 -1.18 3.54 3.28
CA ALA A 160 -1.16 4.65 2.32
C ALA A 160 0.17 5.41 2.38
N GLY A 161 0.91 5.35 1.26
CA GLY A 161 2.22 5.98 1.08
C GLY A 161 3.29 4.97 0.68
N GLY A 162 4.19 5.34 -0.24
CA GLY A 162 5.26 4.47 -0.74
C GLY A 162 6.24 4.09 0.36
N GLU A 163 6.87 5.09 0.99
CA GLU A 163 7.80 4.88 2.11
C GLU A 163 7.13 4.18 3.29
N THR A 164 5.91 4.60 3.64
CA THR A 164 5.13 3.97 4.71
C THR A 164 4.86 2.49 4.43
N SER A 165 4.48 2.14 3.20
CA SER A 165 4.29 0.75 2.79
C SER A 165 5.60 -0.04 2.87
N GLY A 166 6.73 0.58 2.49
CA GLY A 166 8.05 -0.02 2.59
C GLY A 166 8.42 -0.40 4.02
N VAL A 167 8.36 0.55 4.96
CA VAL A 167 8.74 0.31 6.35
C VAL A 167 7.78 -0.64 7.07
N VAL A 168 6.48 -0.60 6.77
CA VAL A 168 5.51 -1.56 7.32
C VAL A 168 5.82 -2.97 6.83
N THR A 169 6.00 -3.16 5.52
CA THR A 169 6.32 -4.47 4.93
C THR A 169 7.62 -5.04 5.50
N GLN A 170 8.64 -4.19 5.66
CA GLN A 170 9.92 -4.56 6.24
C GLN A 170 9.78 -4.95 7.72
N SER A 171 9.03 -4.18 8.50
CA SER A 171 8.80 -4.45 9.94
C SER A 171 8.08 -5.78 10.18
N LEU A 172 7.19 -6.17 9.26
CA LEU A 172 6.43 -7.42 9.32
C LEU A 172 7.23 -8.62 8.79
N GLY A 173 8.45 -8.41 8.30
CA GLY A 173 9.30 -9.48 7.76
C GLY A 173 8.75 -10.13 6.48
N ILE A 174 7.91 -9.41 5.72
CA ILE A 174 7.26 -9.94 4.51
C ILE A 174 8.30 -10.01 3.38
N LYS A 175 8.57 -11.23 2.90
CA LYS A 175 9.53 -11.49 1.80
C LYS A 175 8.88 -11.61 0.43
N GLY A 176 7.56 -11.73 0.40
CA GLY A 176 6.75 -11.90 -0.79
C GLY A 176 5.28 -12.11 -0.42
N PHE A 177 4.39 -11.90 -1.38
CA PHE A 177 2.95 -12.06 -1.19
C PHE A 177 2.28 -12.48 -2.50
N HIS A 178 1.12 -13.13 -2.40
CA HIS A 178 0.27 -13.42 -3.55
C HIS A 178 -0.50 -12.14 -3.96
N ILE A 179 -0.52 -11.84 -5.25
CA ILE A 179 -1.31 -10.72 -5.78
C ILE A 179 -2.78 -11.11 -5.85
N GLY A 180 -3.58 -10.54 -4.95
CA GLY A 180 -5.02 -10.75 -4.88
C GLY A 180 -5.83 -9.91 -5.88
N PRO A 181 -7.17 -9.89 -5.71
CA PRO A 181 -8.04 -9.04 -6.51
C PRO A 181 -7.72 -7.56 -6.37
N THR A 182 -7.88 -6.81 -7.46
CA THR A 182 -7.74 -5.35 -7.46
C THR A 182 -8.76 -4.69 -6.53
N VAL A 183 -8.28 -3.87 -5.60
CA VAL A 183 -9.13 -3.06 -4.71
C VAL A 183 -9.51 -1.73 -5.38
N PHE A 184 -8.56 -1.10 -6.07
CA PHE A 184 -8.75 0.14 -6.82
C PHE A 184 -7.69 0.25 -7.92
N TYR A 185 -8.00 0.96 -9.00
CA TYR A 185 -7.02 1.24 -10.06
C TYR A 185 -6.35 2.58 -9.79
N ALA A 186 -5.02 2.58 -9.61
CA ALA A 186 -4.24 3.81 -9.40
C ALA A 186 -4.42 4.85 -10.52
N PHE A 187 -4.84 4.41 -11.72
CA PHE A 187 -5.20 5.25 -12.86
C PHE A 187 -6.49 4.71 -13.48
N PRO A 188 -7.38 5.57 -14.02
CA PRO A 188 -8.54 5.08 -14.77
C PRO A 188 -8.06 4.15 -15.90
N PRO A 189 -8.69 2.98 -16.10
CA PRO A 189 -8.34 2.13 -17.22
C PRO A 189 -8.48 2.96 -18.49
N ALA A 190 -7.44 2.99 -19.33
CA ALA A 190 -7.51 3.65 -20.61
C ALA A 190 -8.64 3.00 -21.42
N CYS A 191 -9.78 3.69 -21.55
CA CYS A 191 -10.84 3.30 -22.47
C CYS A 191 -10.25 3.37 -23.87
N ARG A 192 -10.09 2.21 -24.54
CA ARG A 192 -9.92 2.18 -25.98
C ARG A 192 -11.28 2.49 -26.61
N GLY A 193 -11.36 3.60 -27.33
CA GLY A 193 -12.34 3.76 -28.40
C GLY A 193 -11.94 2.94 -29.62
#